data_AF-A0A891GWV9-F1
#
_entry.id   AF-A0A891GWV9-F1
#
_cell.length_a   1.000
_cell.length_b   1.000
_cell.length_c   1.000
_cell.angle_alpha   90.00
_cell.angle_beta   90.00
_cell.angle_gamma   90.00
#
_symmetry.space_group_name_H-M   'P 1'
#
loop_
_entity.id
_entity.type
_entity.pdbx_description
1 polymer ?
#
loop_
_entity_poly.entity_id
_entity_poly.type
_entity_poly.pdbx_seq_one_letter_code
_entity_poly.pdbx_strand_id
1 'polypeptide(L)'
;MHLFKFIIYFILVLFFYLFVLNQVSLISYLFFIELIFILIMFFFIYVYFLFSMDLMIVIYLFVLSVFESVMFLLFILILVKDCGHDYLLMN
;
A
#
# COMPACT_ATOMS: atom_id res chain seq x y z
N MET A 1 -17.52 5.26 17.24
CA MET A 1 -16.28 4.53 17.54
C MET A 1 -16.26 3.13 16.93
N HIS A 2 -17.10 2.19 17.37
CA HIS A 2 -17.08 0.81 16.87
C HIS A 2 -17.44 0.68 15.37
N LEU A 3 -18.46 1.40 14.92
CA LEU A 3 -18.91 1.39 13.51
C LEU A 3 -17.83 1.93 12.55
N PHE A 4 -17.10 2.96 12.96
CA PHE A 4 -16.00 3.54 12.16
C PHE A 4 -14.81 2.57 12.06
N LYS A 5 -14.45 1.89 13.15
CA LYS A 5 -13.42 0.83 13.13
C LYS A 5 -13.82 -0.31 12.18
N PHE A 6 -15.08 -0.74 12.21
CA PHE A 6 -15.59 -1.78 11.33
C PHE A 6 -15.45 -1.42 9.84
N ILE A 7 -15.78 -0.18 9.46
CA ILE A 7 -15.64 0.30 8.08
C ILE A 7 -14.17 0.22 7.62
N ILE A 8 -13.22 0.66 8.46
CA ILE A 8 -11.79 0.62 8.12
C ILE A 8 -11.31 -0.82 7.92
N TYR A 9 -11.69 -1.73 8.82
CA TYR A 9 -11.34 -3.15 8.69
C TYR A 9 -11.93 -3.77 7.42
N PHE A 10 -13.19 -3.47 7.10
CA PHE A 10 -13.84 -3.98 5.90
C PHE A 10 -13.13 -3.50 4.62
N ILE A 11 -12.79 -2.21 4.55
CA ILE A 11 -12.04 -1.64 3.43
C ILE A 11 -10.68 -2.33 3.28
N LEU A 12 -9.96 -2.53 4.39
CA LEU A 12 -8.66 -3.18 4.38
C LEU A 12 -8.74 -4.64 3.89
N VAL A 13 -9.73 -5.40 4.36
CA VAL A 13 -9.97 -6.78 3.89
C VAL A 13 -10.33 -6.82 2.40
N LEU A 14 -11.18 -5.89 1.94
CA LEU A 14 -11.53 -5.77 0.52
C LEU A 14 -10.28 -5.49 -0.34
N PHE A 15 -9.39 -4.63 0.12
CA PHE A 15 -8.14 -4.33 -0.59
C PHE A 15 -7.18 -5.52 -0.61
N PHE A 16 -7.05 -6.27 0.49
CA PHE A 16 -6.31 -7.53 0.47
C PHE A 16 -6.88 -8.54 -0.52
N TYR A 17 -8.20 -8.63 -0.62
CA TYR A 17 -8.86 -9.50 -1.59
C TYR A 17 -8.57 -9.08 -3.04
N LEU A 18 -8.70 -7.79 -3.35
CA LEU A 18 -8.38 -7.24 -4.68
C LEU A 18 -6.90 -7.43 -5.03
N PHE A 19 -6.01 -7.27 -4.05
CA PHE A 19 -4.58 -7.50 -4.19
C PHE A 19 -4.25 -8.95 -4.56
N VAL A 20 -4.92 -9.93 -3.93
CA VAL A 20 -4.75 -11.36 -4.26
C VAL A 20 -5.27 -11.67 -5.65
N LEU A 21 -6.36 -11.04 -6.09
CA LEU A 21 -6.97 -11.31 -7.38
C LEU A 21 -6.25 -10.64 -8.55
N ASN A 22 -5.66 -9.46 -8.35
CA ASN A 22 -5.13 -8.63 -9.44
C ASN A 22 -3.61 -8.75 -9.60
N GLN A 23 -3.11 -9.98 -9.71
CA GLN A 23 -1.67 -10.29 -9.84
C GLN A 23 -1.13 -10.18 -11.27
N VAL A 24 -1.85 -9.49 -12.18
CA VAL A 24 -1.49 -9.49 -13.60
C VAL A 24 -0.25 -8.63 -13.84
N SER A 25 -0.24 -7.38 -13.38
CA SER A 25 0.87 -6.45 -13.63
C SER A 25 1.52 -5.95 -12.35
N LEU A 26 2.85 -5.88 -12.33
CA LEU A 26 3.62 -5.38 -11.18
C LEU A 26 3.30 -3.91 -10.88
N ILE A 27 2.94 -3.12 -11.89
CA ILE A 27 2.50 -1.73 -11.69
C ILE A 27 1.15 -1.69 -10.95
N SER A 28 0.20 -2.53 -11.33
CA SER A 28 -1.09 -2.60 -10.63
C SER A 28 -0.89 -3.05 -9.18
N TYR A 29 0.01 -4.01 -8.96
CA TYR A 29 0.40 -4.46 -7.63
C TYR A 29 0.99 -3.34 -6.77
N LEU A 30 1.92 -2.55 -7.32
CA LEU A 30 2.48 -1.39 -6.63
C LEU A 30 1.39 -0.38 -6.22
N PHE A 31 0.43 -0.13 -7.12
CA PHE A 31 -0.69 0.77 -6.82
C PHE A 31 -1.56 0.27 -5.66
N PHE A 32 -1.84 -1.04 -5.59
CA PHE A 32 -2.61 -1.59 -4.46
C PHE A 32 -1.85 -1.51 -3.15
N ILE A 33 -0.53 -1.75 -3.15
CA ILE A 33 0.30 -1.60 -1.96
C ILE A 33 0.27 -0.16 -1.44
N GLU A 34 0.45 0.83 -2.33
CA GLU A 34 0.39 2.24 -1.97
C GLU A 34 -0.97 2.62 -1.36
N LEU A 35 -2.06 2.10 -1.93
CA LEU A 35 -3.39 2.36 -1.41
C LEU A 35 -3.59 1.76 -0.01
N ILE A 36 -3.09 0.55 0.24
CA ILE A 36 -3.09 -0.07 1.58
C ILE A 36 -2.28 0.78 2.56
N PHE A 37 -1.10 1.27 2.17
CA PHE A 37 -0.28 2.15 3.00
C PHE A 37 -0.99 3.45 3.35
N ILE A 38 -1.65 4.09 2.38
CA ILE A 38 -2.44 5.31 2.61
C ILE A 38 -3.56 5.04 3.62
N LEU A 39 -4.25 3.91 3.54
CA LEU A 39 -5.30 3.53 4.50
C LEU A 39 -4.74 3.32 5.91
N ILE A 40 -3.57 2.67 6.03
CA ILE A 40 -2.87 2.51 7.31
C ILE A 40 -2.52 3.89 7.88
N MET A 41 -2.00 4.80 7.06
CA MET A 41 -1.66 6.16 7.45
C MET A 41 -2.88 6.94 7.97
N PHE A 42 -4.01 6.87 7.27
CA PHE A 42 -5.26 7.47 7.74
C PHE A 42 -5.72 6.87 9.07
N PHE A 43 -5.58 5.55 9.25
CA PHE A 43 -5.90 4.89 10.51
C PHE A 43 -4.99 5.38 11.65
N PHE A 44 -3.69 5.53 11.42
CA PHE A 44 -2.75 6.07 12.41
C PHE A 44 -3.06 7.51 12.78
N ILE A 45 -3.38 8.37 11.80
CA ILE A 45 -3.79 9.76 12.05
C ILE A 45 -5.07 9.77 12.90
N TYR A 46 -6.03 8.90 12.60
CA TYR A 46 -7.24 8.77 13.40
C TYR A 46 -6.96 8.34 14.85
N VAL A 47 -6.10 7.34 15.05
CA VAL A 47 -5.66 6.88 16.39
C VAL A 47 -4.90 8.00 17.12
N TYR A 48 -4.07 8.77 16.42
CA TYR A 48 -3.38 9.93 16.96
C TYR A 48 -4.36 10.94 17.58
N PHE A 49 -5.42 11.31 16.86
CA PHE A 49 -6.43 12.24 17.39
C PHE A 49 -7.19 11.70 18.61
N LEU A 50 -7.23 10.38 18.79
CA LEU A 50 -7.93 9.76 19.92
C LEU A 50 -7.06 9.52 21.15
N PHE A 51 -5.80 9.18 20.96
CA PHE A 51 -4.91 8.71 22.02
C PHE A 51 -3.67 9.60 22.20
N SER A 52 -3.58 10.71 21.48
CA SER A 52 -2.47 11.66 21.58
C SER A 52 -1.11 11.01 21.31
N MET A 53 -1.07 10.05 20.36
CA MET A 53 0.16 9.33 19.99
C MET A 53 1.20 10.29 19.39
N ASP A 54 2.42 9.84 19.12
CA ASP A 54 3.43 10.70 18.49
C ASP A 54 3.27 10.74 16.95
N LEU A 55 3.20 11.95 16.38
CA LEU A 55 3.15 12.17 14.92
C LEU A 55 4.43 11.74 14.20
N MET A 56 5.56 11.64 14.93
CA MET A 56 6.84 11.21 14.34
C MET A 56 6.78 9.82 13.70
N ILE A 57 5.96 8.92 14.26
CA ILE A 57 5.78 7.56 13.70
C ILE A 57 5.10 7.63 12.32
N VAL A 58 4.11 8.51 12.16
CA VAL A 58 3.38 8.70 10.91
C VAL A 58 4.33 9.23 9.83
N ILE A 59 5.13 10.24 10.16
CA ILE A 59 6.13 10.80 9.24
C ILE A 59 7.15 9.74 8.83
N TYR A 60 7.63 8.94 9.78
CA TYR A 60 8.58 7.86 9.50
C TYR A 60 8.01 6.79 8.57
N LEU A 61 6.77 6.35 8.81
CA LEU A 61 6.07 5.39 7.95
C LEU A 61 5.86 5.93 6.53
N PHE A 62 5.53 7.22 6.40
CA PHE A 62 5.42 7.88 5.09
C PHE A 62 6.75 7.89 4.32
N VAL A 63 7.84 8.26 4.98
CA VAL A 63 9.17 8.27 4.33
C VAL A 63 9.56 6.87 3.89
N LEU A 64 9.30 5.85 4.72
CA LEU A 64 9.53 4.46 4.36
C LEU A 64 8.70 4.02 3.15
N SER A 65 7.41 4.35 3.10
CA SER A 65 6.55 3.94 1.98
C SER A 65 6.99 4.56 0.66
N VAL A 66 7.36 5.85 0.68
CA VAL A 66 7.91 6.54 -0.51
C VAL A 66 9.22 5.90 -0.96
N PHE A 67 10.09 5.51 -0.03
CA PHE A 67 11.35 4.86 -0.37
C PHE A 67 11.13 3.46 -0.97
N GLU A 68 10.24 2.67 -0.37
CA GLU A 68 9.85 1.35 -0.87
C GLU A 68 9.31 1.44 -2.30
N SER A 69 8.40 2.38 -2.57
CA SER A 69 7.80 2.49 -3.90
C SER A 69 8.75 2.98 -4.97
N VAL A 70 9.68 3.88 -4.64
CA VAL A 70 10.76 4.26 -5.58
C VAL A 70 11.63 3.05 -5.91
N MET A 71 12.03 2.26 -4.91
CA MET A 71 12.85 1.07 -5.14
C MET A 71 12.10 0.02 -5.97
N PHE A 72 10.81 -0.20 -5.69
CA PHE A 72 9.99 -1.14 -6.44
C PHE A 72 9.74 -0.68 -7.88
N LEU A 73 9.52 0.62 -8.09
CA LEU A 73 9.36 1.19 -9.43
C LEU A 73 10.65 1.07 -10.25
N LEU A 74 11.81 1.29 -9.65
CA LEU A 74 13.11 1.05 -10.30
C LEU A 74 13.26 -0.41 -10.72
N PHE A 75 12.84 -1.36 -9.86
CA PHE A 75 12.83 -2.77 -10.19
C PHE A 75 11.91 -3.08 -11.38
N ILE A 76 10.69 -2.54 -11.40
CA ILE A 76 9.76 -2.69 -12.53
C ILE A 76 10.38 -2.13 -13.82
N LEU A 77 11.02 -0.96 -13.77
CA LEU A 77 11.66 -0.35 -14.94
C LEU A 77 12.77 -1.23 -15.52
N ILE A 78 13.58 -1.85 -14.66
CA ILE A 78 14.61 -2.81 -15.10
C ILE A 78 13.94 -4.02 -15.77
N LEU A 79 12.88 -4.55 -15.16
CA LEU A 79 12.16 -5.72 -15.69
C LEU A 79 11.50 -5.42 -17.04
N VAL A 80 10.87 -4.26 -17.21
CA VAL A 80 10.32 -3.81 -18.49
C VAL A 80 11.41 -3.62 -19.53
N LYS A 81 12.57 -3.10 -19.13
CA LYS A 81 13.72 -2.95 -20.04
C LYS A 81 14.24 -4.29 -20.54
N ASP A 82 14.31 -5.29 -19.66
CA ASP A 82 14.91 -6.60 -19.97
C ASP A 82 13.90 -7.57 -20.62
N CYS A 83 12.63 -7.53 -20.23
CA CYS A 83 11.58 -8.47 -20.67
C CYS A 83 10.54 -7.85 -21.61
N GLY A 84 10.51 -6.53 -21.78
CA GLY A 84 9.54 -5.80 -22.61
C GLY A 84 8.16 -5.57 -21.96
N HIS A 85 7.88 -6.21 -20.83
CA HIS A 85 6.60 -6.15 -20.12
C HIS A 85 6.79 -6.21 -18.60
N ASP A 86 5.79 -5.76 -17.84
CA ASP A 86 5.78 -5.73 -16.36
C ASP A 86 4.93 -6.86 -15.73
N TYR A 87 4.57 -7.86 -16.52
CA TYR A 87 3.75 -8.99 -16.05
C TYR A 87 4.56 -9.88 -15.12
N LEU A 88 3.97 -10.21 -13.96
CA LEU A 88 4.39 -11.36 -13.17
C LEU A 88 3.98 -12.58 -13.99
N LEU A 89 4.95 -13.28 -14.60
CA LEU A 89 4.76 -14.48 -15.43
C LEU A 89 3.59 -15.35 -14.92
N MET A 90 2.40 -15.16 -15.49
CA MET A 90 1.35 -16.16 -15.46
C MET A 90 1.79 -17.23 -16.44
N ASN A 91 2.22 -18.38 -15.93
CA ASN A 91 2.05 -19.59 -16.72
C ASN A 91 0.56 -19.89 -16.88
#